data_AF-A0A9W8L9R3-F1
#
_entry.id   AF-A0A9W8L9R3-F1
#
_cell.length_a   1.000
_cell.length_b   1.000
_cell.length_c   1.000
_cell.angle_alpha   90.00
_cell.angle_beta   90.00
_cell.angle_gamma   90.00
#
_symmetry.space_group_name_H-M   'P 1'
#
loop_
_entity.id
_entity.type
_entity.pdbx_description
1 polymer ?
#
loop_
_entity_poly.entity_id
_entity_poly.type
_entity_poly.pdbx_seq_one_letter_code
_entity_poly.pdbx_strand_id
1 'polypeptide(L)'
;MPALCVATTVQDLYSAVLIGSPLAGYFCECLSVEDLNELNIEIIRNTLHKAYLEDRFFAREVQLNKDSFEQQLHYGVFYSWLKLKEQEIRNVVWVAEYISQKQKDKINNYTSIY
;
A
#
# COMPACT_ATOMS: atom_id res chain seq x y z
N MET A 1 -21.59 5.88 16.96
CA MET A 1 -21.10 4.48 17.04
C MET A 1 -22.27 3.50 17.22
N PRO A 2 -23.04 3.14 16.17
CA PRO A 2 -24.08 2.10 16.25
C PRO A 2 -23.60 0.71 15.78
N ALA A 3 -22.57 0.64 14.92
CA ALA A 3 -22.13 -0.60 14.29
C ALA A 3 -21.47 -1.61 15.25
N LEU A 4 -20.74 -1.13 16.26
CA LEU A 4 -20.10 -1.95 17.29
C LEU A 4 -21.10 -2.73 18.16
N CYS A 5 -22.32 -2.20 18.34
CA CYS A 5 -23.36 -2.85 19.14
C CYS A 5 -24.15 -3.91 18.36
N VAL A 6 -23.99 -3.97 17.03
CA VAL A 6 -24.71 -4.90 16.14
C VAL A 6 -23.82 -6.06 15.68
N ALA A 7 -22.49 -5.92 15.77
CA ALA A 7 -21.54 -6.97 15.41
C ALA A 7 -21.70 -8.19 16.33
N THR A 8 -22.10 -9.32 15.78
CA THR A 8 -22.24 -10.60 16.49
C THR A 8 -21.05 -11.53 16.26
N THR A 9 -20.21 -11.22 15.27
CA THR A 9 -18.99 -11.97 14.94
C THR A 9 -17.76 -11.08 14.92
N VAL A 10 -16.57 -11.66 15.13
CA VAL A 10 -15.28 -10.94 15.07
C VAL A 10 -15.06 -10.30 13.70
N GLN A 11 -15.56 -10.94 12.64
CA GLN A 11 -15.50 -10.46 11.26
C GLN A 11 -16.37 -9.21 11.03
N ASP A 12 -17.56 -9.15 11.63
CA ASP A 12 -18.43 -7.97 11.56
C ASP A 12 -17.81 -6.79 12.30
N LEU A 13 -17.14 -7.08 13.42
CA LEU A 13 -16.46 -6.07 14.23
C LEU A 13 -15.22 -5.52 13.49
N TYR A 14 -14.47 -6.40 12.84
CA TYR A 14 -13.33 -6.06 11.99
C TYR A 14 -13.73 -5.20 10.79
N SER A 15 -14.73 -5.63 10.03
CA SER A 15 -15.24 -4.87 8.88
C SER A 15 -15.83 -3.52 9.30
N ALA A 16 -16.59 -3.46 10.41
CA ALA A 16 -17.15 -2.21 10.93
C ALA A 16 -16.08 -1.19 11.33
N VAL A 17 -14.96 -1.63 11.93
CA VAL A 17 -13.85 -0.75 12.33
C VAL A 17 -13.02 -0.33 11.12
N LEU A 18 -12.84 -1.21 10.13
CA LEU A 18 -12.02 -0.92 8.95
C LEU A 18 -12.71 -0.04 7.91
N ILE A 19 -14.03 -0.03 7.81
CA ILE A 19 -14.77 0.80 6.82
C ILE A 19 -14.38 2.30 6.90
N GLY A 20 -13.99 2.79 8.07
CA GLY A 20 -13.55 4.19 8.26
C GLY A 20 -12.04 4.41 8.29
N SER A 21 -11.22 3.36 8.19
CA SER A 21 -9.78 3.46 8.40
C SER A 21 -9.03 3.65 7.08
N PRO A 22 -8.15 4.66 6.95
CA PRO A 22 -7.27 4.77 5.79
C PRO A 22 -6.27 3.60 5.70
N LEU A 23 -6.15 2.79 6.75
CA LEU A 23 -5.30 1.59 6.78
C LEU A 23 -5.99 0.35 6.23
N ALA A 24 -7.30 0.39 5.97
CA ALA A 24 -8.09 -0.78 5.61
C ALA A 24 -7.58 -1.52 4.37
N GLY A 25 -6.97 -0.81 3.41
CA GLY A 25 -6.35 -1.43 2.23
C GLY A 25 -5.23 -2.41 2.58
N TYR A 26 -4.34 -2.04 3.51
CA TYR A 26 -3.18 -2.86 3.89
C TYR A 26 -3.57 -4.11 4.68
N PHE A 27 -4.67 -4.06 5.43
CA PHE A 27 -5.19 -5.19 6.17
C PHE A 27 -5.59 -6.35 5.24
N CYS A 28 -6.27 -6.06 4.13
CA CYS A 28 -6.67 -7.06 3.14
C CYS A 28 -5.53 -7.52 2.23
N GLU A 29 -4.38 -6.86 2.24
CA GLU A 29 -3.19 -7.22 1.45
C GLU A 29 -2.17 -7.99 2.28
N CYS A 30 -2.09 -7.73 3.59
CA CYS A 30 -1.03 -8.25 4.43
C CYS A 30 -1.47 -9.32 5.44
N LEU A 31 -2.77 -9.48 5.70
CA LEU A 31 -3.26 -10.30 6.81
C LEU A 31 -4.47 -11.15 6.40
N SER A 32 -4.48 -12.40 6.84
CA SER A 32 -5.64 -13.28 6.77
C SER A 32 -6.46 -13.21 8.07
N VAL A 33 -7.71 -13.71 8.05
CA VAL A 33 -8.56 -13.76 9.25
C VAL A 33 -7.95 -14.64 10.34
N GLU A 34 -7.19 -15.65 9.94
CA GLU A 34 -6.50 -16.60 10.82
C GLU A 34 -5.32 -15.95 11.55
N ASP A 35 -4.75 -14.88 10.98
CA ASP A 35 -3.66 -14.13 11.60
C ASP A 35 -4.14 -13.22 12.73
N LEU A 36 -5.44 -12.93 12.83
CA LEU A 36 -6.07 -12.02 13.81
C LEU A 36 -6.24 -12.64 15.21
N ASN A 37 -5.16 -13.20 15.76
CA ASN A 37 -5.15 -13.82 17.09
C ASN A 37 -4.24 -13.06 18.06
N GLU A 38 -4.46 -13.24 19.36
CA GLU A 38 -3.79 -12.48 20.44
C GLU A 38 -2.25 -12.66 20.44
N LEU A 39 -1.77 -13.84 20.03
CA LEU A 39 -0.34 -14.15 19.89
C LEU A 39 0.34 -13.38 18.75
N ASN A 40 -0.43 -12.87 17.79
CA ASN A 40 0.06 -12.24 16.56
C ASN A 40 -0.08 -10.71 16.57
N ILE A 41 -0.61 -10.10 17.63
CA ILE A 41 -0.90 -8.64 17.68
C ILE A 41 0.33 -7.80 17.30
N GLU A 42 1.52 -8.17 17.80
CA GLU A 42 2.74 -7.43 17.50
C GLU A 42 3.26 -7.66 16.08
N ILE A 43 3.02 -8.84 15.53
CA ILE A 43 3.34 -9.16 14.14
C ILE A 43 2.42 -8.36 13.21
N ILE A 44 1.11 -8.37 13.48
CA ILE A 44 0.09 -7.59 12.76
C ILE A 44 0.47 -6.11 12.72
N ARG A 45 0.79 -5.54 13.89
CA ARG A 45 1.20 -4.13 14.00
C ARG A 45 2.43 -3.83 13.15
N ASN A 46 3.48 -4.65 13.26
CA ASN A 46 4.73 -4.43 12.53
C ASN A 46 4.54 -4.59 11.01
N THR A 47 3.77 -5.58 10.58
CA THR A 47 3.47 -5.82 9.17
C THR A 47 2.68 -4.66 8.56
N LEU A 48 1.65 -4.17 9.24
CA LEU A 48 0.85 -3.03 8.78
C LEU A 48 1.66 -1.73 8.75
N HIS A 49 2.46 -1.48 9.79
CA HIS A 49 3.35 -0.32 9.80
C HIS A 49 4.36 -0.37 8.66
N LYS A 50 4.95 -1.54 8.39
CA LYS A 50 5.89 -1.71 7.29
C LYS A 50 5.23 -1.39 5.95
N ALA A 51 4.08 -2.02 5.65
CA ALA A 51 3.38 -1.82 4.38
C ALA A 51 2.96 -0.35 4.18
N TYR A 52 2.42 0.28 5.22
CA TYR A 52 2.05 1.69 5.18
C TYR A 52 3.25 2.61 4.93
N LEU A 53 4.37 2.39 5.63
CA LEU A 53 5.57 3.22 5.48
C LEU A 53 6.22 3.04 4.12
N GLU A 54 6.29 1.81 3.60
CA GLU A 54 6.83 1.53 2.26
C GLU A 54 6.06 2.29 1.19
N ASP A 55 4.73 2.22 1.21
CA ASP A 55 3.88 2.92 0.24
C ASP A 55 4.03 4.45 0.33
N ARG A 56 4.05 5.00 1.55
CA ARG A 56 4.29 6.45 1.76
C ARG A 56 5.68 6.88 1.31
N PHE A 57 6.70 6.07 1.53
CA PHE A 57 8.06 6.39 1.09
C PHE A 57 8.19 6.32 -0.42
N PHE A 58 7.61 5.32 -1.09
CA PHE A 58 7.61 5.27 -2.56
C PHE A 58 6.88 6.46 -3.17
N ALA A 59 5.69 6.82 -2.65
CA ALA A 59 4.97 8.01 -3.11
C ALA A 59 5.82 9.29 -2.94
N ARG A 60 6.50 9.45 -1.80
CA ARG A 60 7.35 10.62 -1.55
C ARG A 60 8.61 10.63 -2.42
N GLU A 61 9.25 9.48 -2.62
CA GLU A 61 10.41 9.32 -3.50
C GLU A 61 10.05 9.69 -4.95
N VAL A 62 8.92 9.19 -5.46
CA VAL A 62 8.42 9.54 -6.80
C VAL A 62 8.20 11.04 -6.91
N GLN A 63 7.57 11.68 -5.92
CA GLN A 63 7.34 13.12 -5.94
C GLN A 63 8.65 13.90 -6.01
N LEU A 64 9.63 13.59 -5.14
CA LEU A 64 10.92 14.29 -5.14
C LEU A 64 11.68 14.11 -6.45
N ASN A 65 11.61 12.92 -7.05
CA ASN A 65 12.22 12.67 -8.35
C ASN A 65 11.50 13.44 -9.46
N LYS A 66 10.17 13.60 -9.41
CA LYS A 66 9.43 14.48 -10.34
C LYS A 66 9.85 15.94 -10.19
N ASP A 67 9.91 16.44 -8.95
CA ASP A 67 10.29 17.84 -8.65
C ASP A 67 11.69 18.19 -9.19
N SER A 68 12.60 17.20 -9.25
CA SER A 68 13.94 17.40 -9.85
C SER A 68 13.90 17.85 -11.31
N PHE A 69 12.88 17.44 -12.08
CA PHE A 69 12.76 17.81 -13.49
C PHE A 69 12.28 19.26 -13.70
N GLU A 70 11.79 19.93 -12.64
CA GLU A 70 11.44 21.35 -12.68
C GLU A 70 12.69 22.24 -12.70
N GLN A 71 13.78 21.75 -12.12
CA GLN A 71 15.07 22.45 -12.14
C GLN A 71 15.81 22.17 -13.44
N GLN A 72 16.59 23.14 -13.93
CA GLN A 72 17.35 23.01 -15.18
C GLN A 72 18.85 22.89 -14.91
N LEU A 73 19.60 22.33 -15.88
CA LEU A 73 21.08 22.33 -15.92
C LEU A 73 21.79 21.70 -14.70
N HIS A 74 21.29 20.58 -14.18
CA HIS A 74 21.93 19.83 -13.09
C HIS A 74 21.92 18.33 -13.39
N TYR A 75 22.90 17.59 -12.87
CA TYR A 75 23.04 16.14 -13.13
C TYR A 75 22.06 15.27 -12.32
N GLY A 76 21.34 15.83 -11.36
CA GLY A 76 20.34 15.12 -10.55
C GLY A 76 19.23 14.47 -11.39
N VAL A 77 18.89 15.07 -12.54
CA VAL A 77 17.89 14.54 -13.48
C VAL A 77 18.19 13.11 -13.95
N PHE A 78 19.46 12.72 -14.06
CA PHE A 78 19.83 11.37 -14.48
C PHE A 78 19.52 10.33 -13.40
N TYR A 79 19.78 10.68 -12.13
CA TYR A 79 19.43 9.84 -11.00
C TYR A 79 17.91 9.70 -10.88
N SER A 80 17.19 10.82 -10.96
CA SER A 80 15.74 10.82 -10.83
C SER A 80 15.05 10.09 -11.99
N TRP A 81 15.58 10.19 -13.20
CA TRP A 81 15.12 9.37 -14.33
C TRP A 81 15.29 7.87 -14.05
N LEU A 82 16.46 7.45 -13.60
CA LEU A 82 16.73 6.04 -13.28
C LEU A 82 15.76 5.53 -12.20
N LYS A 83 15.54 6.31 -11.14
CA LYS A 83 14.61 5.95 -10.06
C LYS A 83 13.15 5.86 -10.49
N LEU A 84 12.68 6.78 -11.33
CA LEU A 84 11.34 6.69 -11.88
C LEU A 84 11.18 5.46 -12.80
N LYS A 85 12.23 5.07 -13.54
CA LYS A 85 12.22 3.84 -14.35
C LYS A 85 12.23 2.56 -13.51
N GLU A 86 12.94 2.53 -12.38
CA GLU A 86 12.84 1.42 -11.42
C GLU A 86 11.41 1.26 -10.88
N GLN A 87 10.75 2.37 -10.54
CA GLN A 87 9.35 2.34 -10.09
C GLN A 87 8.38 1.90 -11.21
N GLU A 88 8.64 2.27 -12.47
CA GLU A 88 7.85 1.81 -13.62
C GLU A 88 7.89 0.27 -13.73
N ILE A 89 9.07 -0.32 -13.62
CA ILE A 89 9.26 -1.77 -13.64
C ILE A 89 8.53 -2.43 -12.46
N ARG A 90 8.63 -1.86 -11.26
CA ARG A 90 7.92 -2.35 -10.07
C ARG A 90 6.40 -2.35 -10.27
N ASN A 91 5.85 -1.28 -10.84
CA ASN A 91 4.42 -1.19 -11.13
C ASN A 91 3.99 -2.29 -12.13
N VAL A 92 4.79 -2.55 -13.17
CA VAL A 92 4.50 -3.63 -14.15
C VAL A 92 4.52 -5.00 -13.49
N VAL A 93 5.52 -5.29 -12.66
CA VAL A 93 5.61 -6.56 -11.92
C VAL A 93 4.41 -6.74 -10.99
N TRP A 94 4.04 -5.69 -10.25
CA TRP A 94 2.86 -5.69 -9.39
C TRP A 94 1.59 -6.06 -10.17
N VAL A 95 1.33 -5.36 -11.29
CA VAL A 95 0.16 -5.66 -12.13
C VAL A 95 0.20 -7.11 -12.65
N ALA A 96 1.37 -7.61 -13.05
CA ALA A 96 1.51 -8.99 -13.52
C ALA A 96 1.20 -10.02 -12.42
N GLU A 97 1.63 -9.77 -11.18
CA GLU A 97 1.33 -10.63 -10.02
C GLU A 97 -0.18 -10.68 -9.73
N TYR A 98 -0.86 -9.54 -9.74
CA TYR A 98 -2.32 -9.49 -9.51
C TYR A 98 -3.13 -10.14 -10.63
N ILE A 99 -2.67 -10.03 -11.88
CA ILE A 99 -3.27 -10.76 -13.02
C ILE A 99 -3.10 -12.27 -12.83
N SER A 100 -1.91 -12.72 -12.44
CA SER A 100 -1.61 -14.12 -12.13
C SER A 100 -2.52 -14.68 -11.03
N GLN A 101 -2.76 -13.89 -9.98
CA GLN A 101 -3.62 -14.26 -8.85
C GLN A 101 -5.13 -14.12 -9.14
N LYS A 102 -5.52 -13.67 -10.34
CA LYS A 102 -6.91 -13.40 -10.74
C LYS A 102 -7.66 -12.40 -9.85
N GLN A 103 -6.94 -11.56 -9.09
CA GLN A 103 -7.51 -10.54 -8.22
C GLN A 103 -7.51 -9.19 -8.95
N LYS A 104 -8.58 -8.90 -9.68
CA LYS A 104 -8.65 -7.70 -10.55
C LYS A 104 -9.01 -6.41 -9.82
N ASP A 105 -9.64 -6.51 -8.65
CA ASP A 105 -10.18 -5.36 -7.92
C ASP A 105 -9.09 -4.43 -7.35
N LYS A 106 -7.85 -4.93 -7.24
CA LYS A 106 -6.72 -4.23 -6.60
C LYS A 106 -5.64 -3.74 -7.58
N ILE A 107 -5.86 -3.90 -8.88
CA ILE A 107 -4.87 -3.53 -9.91
C ILE A 107 -4.57 -2.02 -9.90
N ASN A 108 -5.49 -1.18 -9.42
CA ASN A 108 -5.36 0.27 -9.46
C ASN A 108 -4.50 0.89 -8.33
N ASN A 109 -3.99 0.10 -7.39
CA ASN A 109 -3.25 0.59 -6.21
C ASN A 109 -1.74 0.82 -6.45
N TYR A 110 -1.26 0.90 -7.69
CA TYR A 110 0.16 1.18 -7.95
C TYR A 110 0.48 2.69 -7.85
N THR A 111 1.73 3.02 -7.52
CA THR A 111 2.18 4.42 -7.43
C THR A 111 2.35 5.04 -8.82
N SER A 112 1.50 6.01 -9.21
CA SER A 112 1.60 6.67 -10.52
C SER A 112 2.85 7.54 -10.65
N ILE A 113 3.68 7.25 -11.65
CA ILE A 113 4.89 8.01 -11.98
C ILE A 113 4.66 9.11 -13.02
N TYR A 114 3.46 9.19 -13.60
CA TYR A 114 3.03 10.28 -14.49
C TYR A 114 2.04 11.15 -13.74
#